data_AF-A0A7C3KBX7-F1
#
_entry.id   AF-A0A7C3KBX7-F1
#
_cell.length_a   1.000
_cell.length_b   1.000
_cell.length_c   1.000
_cell.angle_alpha   90.00
_cell.angle_beta   90.00
_cell.angle_gamma   90.00
#
_symmetry.space_group_name_H-M   'P 1'
#
loop_
_entity.id
_entity.type
_entity.pdbx_description
1 polymer ?
#
loop_
_entity_poly.entity_id
_entity_poly.type
_entity_poly.pdbx_seq_one_letter_code
_entity_poly.pdbx_strand_id
1 'polypeptide(L)'
;MPSTLRATEATNPTAADLLHPLDVIDAMIELRIQLQQVERQIASLKPTFFAACLSLNAEKIERTQAVVTRKLTHGKWTSSIDILEQESLVKQLKQHFHQAHEPSHGREVTWAIKLLLNWVR
;
A
#
# COMPACT_ATOMS: atom_id res chain seq x y z
N MET A 1 32.18 -40.60 -5.21
CA MET A 1 32.16 -39.60 -6.31
C MET A 1 31.00 -38.65 -6.05
N PRO A 2 31.22 -37.47 -5.45
CA PRO A 2 30.15 -36.51 -5.23
C PRO A 2 30.08 -35.58 -6.45
N SER A 3 29.01 -35.70 -7.24
CA SER A 3 28.69 -34.75 -8.29
C SER A 3 28.05 -33.51 -7.68
N THR A 4 28.83 -32.45 -7.57
CA THR A 4 28.37 -31.10 -7.21
C THR A 4 27.59 -30.52 -8.39
N LEU A 5 26.26 -30.48 -8.28
CA LEU A 5 25.43 -29.71 -9.20
C LEU A 5 25.64 -28.22 -8.89
N ARG A 6 26.30 -27.57 -9.84
CA ARG A 6 26.63 -26.16 -9.90
C ARG A 6 25.35 -25.33 -9.87
N ALA A 7 25.16 -24.56 -8.79
CA ALA A 7 24.17 -23.49 -8.77
C ALA A 7 24.55 -22.49 -9.87
N THR A 8 23.64 -22.26 -10.81
CA THR A 8 23.71 -21.12 -11.73
C THR A 8 23.47 -19.86 -10.92
N GLU A 9 24.56 -19.18 -10.57
CA GLU A 9 24.52 -17.78 -10.11
C GLU A 9 23.90 -16.94 -11.23
N ALA A 10 22.70 -16.41 -10.98
CA ALA A 10 22.16 -15.32 -11.77
C ALA A 10 23.02 -14.08 -11.48
N THR A 11 23.98 -13.81 -12.36
CA THR A 11 24.79 -12.60 -12.30
C THR A 11 23.86 -11.42 -12.64
N ASN A 12 23.47 -10.66 -11.64
CA ASN A 12 22.77 -9.39 -11.86
C ASN A 12 23.72 -8.45 -12.62
N PRO A 13 23.33 -7.90 -13.78
CA PRO A 13 24.17 -6.97 -14.51
C PRO A 13 24.42 -5.73 -13.65
N THR A 14 25.70 -5.39 -13.47
CA THR A 14 26.11 -4.18 -12.76
C THR A 14 26.04 -2.99 -13.72
N ALA A 15 25.69 -1.80 -13.23
CA ALA A 15 25.49 -0.59 -14.03
C ALA A 15 26.70 -0.19 -14.92
N ALA A 16 27.88 -0.77 -14.67
CA ALA A 16 29.09 -0.56 -15.43
C ALA A 16 29.14 -1.30 -16.79
N ASP A 17 28.31 -2.34 -16.99
CA ASP A 17 28.30 -3.15 -18.23
C ASP A 17 27.22 -2.70 -19.24
N LEU A 18 26.32 -1.81 -18.85
CA LEU A 18 25.19 -1.38 -19.68
C LEU A 18 25.53 -0.06 -20.41
N LEU A 19 26.54 -0.12 -21.29
CA LEU A 19 27.03 1.03 -22.05
C LEU A 19 26.08 1.44 -23.19
N HIS A 20 25.20 0.53 -23.65
CA HIS A 20 24.22 0.82 -24.68
C HIS A 20 22.83 1.11 -24.08
N PRO A 21 22.12 2.18 -24.50
CA PRO A 21 20.82 2.55 -23.94
C PRO A 21 19.76 1.45 -24.01
N LEU A 22 19.80 0.58 -25.03
CA LEU A 22 18.88 -0.56 -25.15
C LEU A 22 19.13 -1.62 -24.07
N ASP A 23 20.40 -1.90 -23.74
CA ASP A 23 20.75 -2.89 -22.73
C ASP A 23 20.25 -2.45 -21.34
N VAL A 24 20.26 -1.14 -21.06
CA VAL A 24 19.66 -0.57 -19.85
C VAL A 24 18.15 -0.78 -19.81
N ILE A 25 17.46 -0.57 -20.94
CA ILE A 25 16.01 -0.77 -21.04
C ILE A 25 15.66 -2.25 -20.83
N ASP A 26 16.39 -3.15 -21.47
CA ASP A 26 16.17 -4.59 -21.35
C ASP A 26 16.46 -5.09 -19.92
N ALA A 27 17.53 -4.59 -19.28
CA ALA A 27 17.81 -4.88 -17.88
C ALA A 27 16.69 -4.38 -16.95
N MET A 28 16.14 -3.20 -17.21
CA MET A 28 15.01 -2.65 -16.44
C MET A 28 13.72 -3.48 -16.62
N ILE A 29 13.44 -3.96 -17.84
CA ILE A 29 12.30 -4.84 -18.12
C ILE A 29 12.46 -6.16 -17.38
N GLU A 30 13.63 -6.78 -17.48
CA GLU A 30 13.93 -8.06 -16.83
C GLU A 30 13.82 -7.94 -15.29
N LEU A 31 14.39 -6.89 -14.70
CA LEU A 31 14.25 -6.62 -13.27
C LEU A 31 12.78 -6.42 -12.86
N ARG A 32 11.96 -5.82 -13.71
CA ARG A 32 10.54 -5.63 -13.42
C ARG A 32 9.76 -6.95 -13.44
N ILE A 33 10.11 -7.85 -14.36
CA ILE A 33 9.55 -9.21 -14.43
C ILE A 33 9.94 -9.99 -13.17
N GLN A 34 11.21 -9.95 -12.79
CA GLN A 34 11.72 -10.61 -11.59
C GLN A 34 11.05 -10.08 -10.32
N LEU A 35 10.90 -8.76 -10.20
CA LEU A 35 10.18 -8.14 -9.09
C LEU A 35 8.74 -8.65 -9.01
N GLN A 36 8.04 -8.70 -10.15
CA GLN A 36 6.66 -9.20 -10.18
C GLN A 36 6.58 -10.69 -9.77
N GLN A 37 7.56 -11.51 -10.14
CA GLN A 37 7.62 -12.91 -9.72
C GLN A 37 7.81 -13.03 -8.21
N VAL A 38 8.72 -12.26 -7.62
CA VAL A 38 8.94 -12.22 -6.17
C VAL A 38 7.69 -11.73 -5.44
N GLU A 39 7.04 -10.68 -5.94
CA GLU A 39 5.78 -10.16 -5.38
C GLU A 39 4.68 -11.24 -5.36
N ARG A 40 4.55 -12.04 -6.43
CA ARG A 40 3.61 -13.17 -6.47
C ARG A 40 3.97 -14.26 -5.47
N GLN A 41 5.24 -14.60 -5.34
CA GLN A 41 5.71 -15.58 -4.34
C GLN A 41 5.39 -15.10 -2.92
N ILE A 42 5.71 -13.85 -2.59
CA ILE A 42 5.35 -13.24 -1.31
C ILE A 42 3.83 -13.29 -1.10
N ALA A 43 3.03 -12.94 -2.11
CA ALA A 43 1.58 -12.98 -2.02
C ALA A 43 1.05 -14.39 -1.73
N SER A 44 1.63 -15.43 -2.34
CA SER A 44 1.27 -16.83 -2.07
C SER A 44 1.64 -17.29 -0.65
N LEU A 45 2.71 -16.72 -0.06
CA LEU A 45 3.14 -17.05 1.30
C LEU A 45 2.35 -16.32 2.38
N LYS A 46 1.65 -15.22 2.05
CA LYS A 46 0.89 -14.41 3.03
C LYS A 46 -0.05 -15.25 3.92
N PRO A 47 -0.91 -16.15 3.40
CA PRO A 47 -1.83 -16.91 4.25
C PRO A 47 -1.08 -17.76 5.29
N THR A 48 -0.04 -18.46 4.87
CA THR A 48 0.79 -19.30 5.74
C THR A 48 1.59 -18.46 6.74
N PHE A 49 2.10 -17.31 6.32
CA PHE A 49 2.78 -16.36 7.19
C PHE A 49 1.86 -15.87 8.31
N PHE A 50 0.63 -15.46 7.98
CA PHE A 50 -0.36 -15.05 8.97
C PHE A 50 -0.74 -16.18 9.91
N ALA A 51 -0.96 -17.39 9.39
CA ALA A 51 -1.24 -18.58 10.20
C ALA A 51 -0.09 -18.84 11.20
N ALA A 52 1.16 -18.80 10.75
CA ALA A 52 2.32 -18.98 11.60
C ALA A 52 2.44 -17.89 12.69
N CYS A 53 2.19 -16.62 12.34
CA CYS A 53 2.19 -15.52 13.31
C CYS A 53 1.08 -15.69 14.36
N LEU A 54 -0.11 -16.16 13.95
CA LEU A 54 -1.21 -16.45 14.86
C LEU A 54 -0.88 -17.64 15.79
N SER A 55 -0.30 -18.72 15.26
CA SER A 55 0.09 -19.89 16.05
C SER A 55 1.16 -19.56 17.11
N LEU A 56 2.08 -18.66 16.80
CA LEU A 56 3.09 -18.20 17.76
C LEU A 56 2.50 -17.32 18.87
N ASN A 57 1.33 -16.70 18.63
CA ASN A 57 0.58 -15.87 19.56
C ASN A 57 1.43 -14.86 20.36
N ALA A 58 2.46 -14.32 19.72
CA ALA A 58 3.40 -13.37 20.30
C ALA A 58 3.10 -11.95 19.80
N GLU A 59 3.20 -10.96 20.69
CA GLU A 59 3.05 -9.55 20.31
C GLU A 59 4.23 -9.06 19.44
N LYS A 60 5.40 -9.68 19.61
CA LYS A 60 6.64 -9.36 18.91
C LYS A 60 7.40 -10.66 18.59
N ILE A 61 7.82 -10.82 17.35
CA ILE A 61 8.66 -11.93 16.87
C ILE A 61 9.95 -11.32 16.32
N GLU A 62 11.07 -11.61 16.95
CA GLU A 62 12.39 -11.13 16.54
C GLU A 62 13.11 -12.18 15.68
N ARG A 63 13.71 -11.73 14.58
CA ARG A 63 14.57 -12.52 13.69
C ARG A 63 15.84 -11.73 13.41
N THR A 64 16.90 -12.42 13.00
CA THR A 64 18.22 -11.82 12.72
C THR A 64 18.16 -10.62 11.77
N GLN A 65 17.19 -10.59 10.86
CA GLN A 65 17.07 -9.56 9.82
C GLN A 65 15.81 -8.68 9.96
N ALA A 66 14.90 -8.98 10.90
CA ALA A 66 13.61 -8.29 10.97
C ALA A 66 12.92 -8.47 12.33
N VAL A 67 12.03 -7.53 12.66
CA VAL A 67 11.10 -7.64 13.79
C VAL A 67 9.68 -7.59 13.25
N VAL A 68 8.86 -8.57 13.62
CA VAL A 68 7.43 -8.62 13.29
C VAL A 68 6.63 -8.27 14.54
N THR A 69 5.87 -7.18 14.49
CA THR A 69 5.02 -6.75 15.60
C THR A 69 3.54 -6.92 15.25
N ARG A 70 2.76 -7.45 16.18
CA ARG A 70 1.31 -7.52 16.06
C ARG A 70 0.70 -6.19 16.48
N LYS A 71 0.02 -5.53 15.54
CA LYS A 71 -0.82 -4.35 15.85
C LYS A 71 -2.28 -4.72 15.67
N LEU A 72 -3.07 -4.55 16.72
CA LEU A 72 -4.52 -4.59 16.62
C LEU A 72 -4.98 -3.22 16.10
N THR A 73 -5.30 -3.14 14.82
CA THR A 73 -6.09 -2.03 14.29
C THR A 73 -7.57 -2.35 14.54
N HIS A 74 -8.38 -1.34 14.89
CA HIS A 74 -9.82 -1.51 14.94
C HIS A 74 -10.29 -2.14 13.62
N GLY A 75 -10.95 -3.29 13.70
CA GLY A 75 -11.60 -3.87 12.54
C GLY A 75 -12.54 -2.84 11.94
N LYS A 76 -12.56 -2.70 10.61
CA LYS A 76 -13.64 -1.94 9.96
C LYS A 76 -14.94 -2.59 10.42
N TRP A 77 -15.71 -1.88 11.24
CA TRP A 77 -17.07 -2.30 11.54
C TRP A 77 -17.78 -2.41 10.21
N THR A 78 -18.21 -3.61 9.83
CA THR A 78 -19.22 -3.75 8.79
C THR A 78 -20.51 -3.23 9.42
N SER A 79 -20.67 -1.91 9.42
CA SER A 79 -21.89 -1.26 9.88
C SER A 79 -23.06 -1.93 9.17
N SER A 80 -24.11 -2.30 9.92
CA SER A 80 -25.31 -2.88 9.32
C SER A 80 -25.88 -1.90 8.28
N ILE A 81 -26.62 -2.45 7.32
CA ILE A 81 -27.29 -1.65 6.28
C ILE A 81 -28.15 -0.57 6.94
N ASP A 82 -28.85 -0.90 8.03
CA ASP A 82 -29.67 0.03 8.80
C ASP A 82 -28.89 1.25 9.33
N ILE A 83 -27.65 1.06 9.79
CA ILE A 83 -26.79 2.16 10.27
C ILE A 83 -26.39 3.08 9.11
N LEU A 84 -26.07 2.49 7.95
CA LEU A 84 -25.72 3.26 6.75
C LEU A 84 -26.91 4.06 6.22
N GLU A 85 -28.12 3.47 6.27
CA GLU A 85 -29.36 4.16 5.91
C GLU A 85 -29.66 5.30 6.87
N GLN A 86 -29.52 5.09 8.19
CA GLN A 86 -29.68 6.15 9.19
C GLN A 86 -28.67 7.29 9.01
N GLU A 87 -27.40 6.98 8.73
CA GLU A 87 -26.41 8.01 8.43
C GLU A 87 -26.78 8.82 7.19
N SER A 88 -27.29 8.17 6.15
CA SER A 88 -27.73 8.84 4.92
C SER A 88 -28.91 9.79 5.19
N LEU A 89 -29.87 9.34 5.99
CA LEU A 89 -31.03 10.13 6.39
C LEU A 89 -30.61 11.35 7.22
N VAL A 90 -29.69 11.17 8.16
CA VAL A 90 -29.15 12.28 8.97
C VAL A 90 -28.41 13.29 8.09
N LYS A 91 -27.64 12.85 7.09
CA LYS A 91 -26.97 13.75 6.13
C LYS A 91 -27.99 14.58 5.35
N GLN A 92 -29.04 13.95 4.85
CA GLN A 92 -30.11 14.64 4.12
C GLN A 92 -30.85 15.64 5.01
N LEU A 93 -31.19 15.25 6.25
CA LEU A 93 -31.84 16.15 7.21
C LEU A 93 -30.96 17.35 7.57
N LYS A 94 -29.66 17.15 7.76
CA LYS A 94 -28.71 18.26 7.99
C LYS A 94 -28.63 19.19 6.79
N GLN A 95 -28.59 18.65 5.58
CA GLN A 95 -28.57 19.46 4.37
C GLN A 95 -29.86 20.27 4.22
N HIS A 96 -31.01 19.65 4.44
CA HIS A 96 -32.31 20.32 4.42
C HIS A 96 -32.37 21.42 5.48
N PHE A 97 -31.87 21.14 6.70
CA PHE A 97 -31.76 22.14 7.76
C PHE A 97 -30.90 23.33 7.36
N HIS A 98 -29.71 23.11 6.77
CA HIS A 98 -28.86 24.21 6.28
C HIS A 98 -29.49 25.01 5.13
N GLN A 99 -30.29 24.37 4.27
CA GLN A 99 -30.99 25.04 3.18
C GLN A 99 -32.20 25.85 3.67
N ALA A 100 -32.92 25.33 4.67
CA ALA A 100 -34.08 25.98 5.26
C ALA A 100 -33.71 27.08 6.27
N HIS A 101 -32.50 27.01 6.83
CA HIS A 101 -32.01 27.93 7.84
C HIS A 101 -30.65 28.50 7.41
N GLU A 102 -30.69 29.68 6.79
CA GLU A 102 -29.46 30.46 6.58
C GLU A 102 -28.85 30.81 7.96
N PRO A 103 -27.54 30.61 8.19
CA PRO A 103 -26.92 30.98 9.45
C PRO A 103 -27.05 32.49 9.66
N SER A 104 -27.82 32.90 10.68
CA SER A 104 -28.02 34.32 11.00
C SER A 104 -26.79 35.00 11.61
N HIS A 105 -25.76 34.22 11.98
CA HIS A 105 -24.48 34.72 12.52
C HIS A 105 -23.30 33.90 11.99
N GLY A 106 -22.20 34.59 11.64
CA GLY A 106 -20.90 33.98 11.31
C GLY A 106 -20.71 33.61 9.84
N ARG A 107 -20.48 34.60 8.97
CA ARG A 107 -19.91 34.34 7.64
C ARG A 107 -18.39 34.26 7.79
N GLU A 108 -17.82 33.10 7.52
CA GLU A 108 -16.37 32.96 7.41
C GLU A 108 -15.97 33.11 5.93
N VAL A 109 -15.19 34.14 5.63
CA VAL A 109 -14.67 34.38 4.28
C VAL A 109 -13.33 33.67 4.18
N THR A 110 -13.28 32.56 3.44
CA THR A 110 -12.02 31.85 3.15
C THR A 110 -11.47 32.32 1.81
N TRP A 111 -10.28 32.93 1.82
CA TRP A 111 -9.49 33.15 0.60
C TRP A 111 -8.53 31.99 0.40
N ALA A 112 -8.52 31.38 -0.79
CA ALA A 112 -7.60 30.31 -1.14
C ALA A 112 -6.63 30.78 -2.23
N ILE A 113 -5.34 30.49 -2.04
CA ILE A 113 -4.29 30.73 -3.05
C ILE A 113 -3.93 29.38 -3.66
N LYS A 114 -4.04 29.28 -4.99
CA LYS A 114 -3.69 28.07 -5.75
C LYS A 114 -2.35 28.31 -6.46
N LEU A 115 -1.31 27.62 -6.03
CA LEU A 115 0.00 27.67 -6.69
C LEU A 115 -0.06 26.82 -7.96
N LEU A 116 0.05 27.46 -9.12
CA LEU A 116 0.22 26.80 -10.41
C LEU A 116 1.73 26.63 -10.65
N LEU A 117 2.27 25.49 -10.21
CA LEU A 117 3.64 25.08 -10.58
C LEU A 117 3.67 24.80 -12.09
N ASN A 118 4.19 25.75 -12.85
CA ASN A 118 4.53 25.53 -14.25
C ASN A 118 5.85 24.76 -14.30
N TRP A 119 5.76 23.49 -14.69
CA TRP A 119 6.93 22.72 -15.10
C TRP A 119 7.49 23.36 -16.38
N VAL A 120 8.63 24.04 -16.26
CA VAL A 120 9.46 24.39 -17.42
C VAL A 120 10.36 23.19 -17.72
N ARG A 121 10.33 22.79 -18.98
CA ARG A 121 11.07 21.68 -19.61
C ARG A 121 12.56 21.69 -19.29
#